data_AF-A0A1Y0MWB3-F1
#
_entry.id   AF-A0A1Y0MWB3-F1
#
_cell.length_a   1.000
_cell.length_b   1.000
_cell.length_c   1.000
_cell.angle_alpha   90.00
_cell.angle_beta   90.00
_cell.angle_gamma   90.00
#
_symmetry.space_group_name_H-M   'P 1'
#
loop_
_entity.id
_entity.type
_entity.pdbx_description
1 polymer ?
#
loop_
_entity_poly.entity_id
_entity_poly.type
_entity_poly.pdbx_seq_one_letter_code
_entity_poly.pdbx_strand_id
1 'polypeptide(L)'
;MFNMKYTGKPTKGVKFYNLLYESERFCCELGKVTLASGKLEAELILYFKKHKIKDNFKKATLGKLISIGEKNNLINENFSMVLRNILIQRNELTHNIYALFIDLKDDSILEKDNLLDSDVHTYIEFIWQVRENINDVAEIVREKTVTI
;
A
#
# COMPACT_ATOMS: atom_id res chain seq x y z
N MET A 1 17.20 -14.96 -14.98
CA MET A 1 18.43 -14.16 -14.82
C MET A 1 18.32 -12.98 -15.79
N PHE A 2 17.86 -11.83 -15.33
CA PHE A 2 17.86 -10.60 -16.12
C PHE A 2 18.66 -9.54 -15.36
N ASN A 3 19.82 -9.24 -15.92
CA ASN A 3 20.74 -8.23 -15.44
C ASN A 3 20.23 -6.89 -16.00
N MET A 4 19.22 -6.27 -15.36
CA MET A 4 19.05 -4.83 -15.56
C MET A 4 20.27 -4.19 -14.93
N LYS A 5 21.29 -3.96 -15.76
CA LYS A 5 22.53 -3.32 -15.36
C LYS A 5 22.21 -1.83 -15.22
N TYR A 6 21.56 -1.45 -14.13
CA TYR A 6 21.43 -0.05 -13.75
C TYR A 6 22.84 0.55 -13.74
N THR A 7 22.98 1.70 -14.37
CA THR A 7 24.28 2.32 -14.63
C THR A 7 24.56 3.52 -13.73
N GLY A 8 23.63 3.84 -12.81
CA GLY A 8 23.67 5.04 -11.98
C GLY A 8 23.41 6.31 -12.79
N LYS A 9 22.72 6.20 -13.95
CA LYS A 9 22.48 7.34 -14.83
C LYS A 9 21.22 8.09 -14.42
N PRO A 10 21.23 9.43 -14.48
CA PRO A 10 20.03 10.22 -14.26
C PRO A 10 18.90 9.84 -15.22
N THR A 11 17.69 9.79 -14.69
CA THR A 11 16.45 9.48 -15.39
C THR A 11 15.29 10.22 -14.73
N LYS A 12 14.16 10.34 -15.43
CA LYS A 12 13.02 11.12 -14.94
C LYS A 12 11.72 10.78 -15.66
N GLY A 13 10.62 11.14 -15.02
CA GLY A 13 9.27 11.04 -15.55
C GLY A 13 8.97 9.67 -16.14
N VAL A 14 8.30 9.64 -17.29
CA VAL A 14 7.89 8.40 -17.98
C VAL A 14 9.05 7.41 -18.20
N LYS A 15 10.29 7.89 -18.40
CA LYS A 15 11.43 6.99 -18.58
C LYS A 15 11.72 6.17 -17.32
N PHE A 16 11.66 6.78 -16.14
CA PHE A 16 11.86 6.06 -14.89
C PHE A 16 10.65 5.17 -14.58
N TYR A 17 9.42 5.64 -14.85
CA TYR A 17 8.24 4.79 -14.75
C TYR A 17 8.37 3.50 -15.56
N ASN A 18 8.89 3.58 -16.81
CA ASN A 18 9.09 2.39 -17.62
C ASN A 18 10.10 1.42 -16.99
N LEU A 19 11.16 1.92 -16.33
CA LEU A 19 12.09 1.06 -15.58
C LEU A 19 11.39 0.31 -14.43
N LEU A 20 10.48 0.98 -13.71
CA LEU A 20 9.66 0.33 -12.68
C LEU A 20 8.74 -0.74 -13.29
N TYR A 21 8.06 -0.40 -14.39
CA TYR A 21 7.13 -1.29 -15.08
C TYR A 21 7.80 -2.53 -15.69
N GLU A 22 9.02 -2.38 -16.19
CA GLU A 22 9.82 -3.49 -16.74
C GLU A 22 10.51 -4.33 -15.66
N SER A 23 10.58 -3.82 -14.42
CA SER A 23 11.18 -4.53 -13.30
C SER A 23 10.26 -5.61 -12.76
N GLU A 24 10.52 -6.86 -13.12
CA GLU A 24 9.78 -8.04 -12.61
C GLU A 24 9.71 -8.04 -11.08
N ARG A 25 10.81 -7.67 -10.40
CA ARG A 25 10.85 -7.61 -8.93
C ARG A 25 9.92 -6.52 -8.40
N PHE A 26 9.91 -5.34 -9.01
CA PHE A 26 9.01 -4.26 -8.63
C PHE A 26 7.54 -4.68 -8.81
N CYS A 27 7.19 -5.20 -9.99
CA CYS A 27 5.83 -5.65 -10.28
C CYS A 27 5.38 -6.80 -9.37
N CYS A 28 6.27 -7.76 -9.09
CA CYS A 28 6.01 -8.86 -8.17
C CYS A 28 5.69 -8.35 -6.76
N GLU A 29 6.49 -7.44 -6.23
CA GLU A 29 6.25 -6.85 -4.90
C GLU A 29 4.97 -6.01 -4.87
N LEU A 30 4.68 -5.25 -5.93
CA LEU A 30 3.42 -4.49 -6.04
C LEU A 30 2.19 -5.41 -6.05
N GLY A 31 2.28 -6.55 -6.75
CA GLY A 31 1.26 -7.59 -6.71
C GLY A 31 1.04 -8.15 -5.31
N LYS A 32 2.11 -8.37 -4.53
CA LYS A 32 2.01 -8.81 -3.13
C LYS A 32 1.38 -7.76 -2.22
N VAL A 33 1.65 -6.46 -2.42
CA VAL A 33 0.96 -5.36 -1.71
C VAL A 33 -0.55 -5.40 -1.97
N THR A 34 -0.96 -5.69 -3.21
CA THR A 34 -2.38 -5.81 -3.57
C THR A 34 -3.06 -6.96 -2.83
N LEU A 35 -2.41 -8.12 -2.76
CA LEU A 35 -2.91 -9.29 -2.02
C LEU A 35 -2.95 -9.03 -0.50
N ALA A 36 -1.90 -8.43 0.06
CA ALA A 36 -1.85 -8.07 1.48
C ALA A 36 -2.95 -7.07 1.84
N SER A 37 -3.22 -6.11 0.96
CA SER A 37 -4.32 -5.14 1.15
C SER A 37 -5.68 -5.83 1.22
N GLY A 38 -5.95 -6.76 0.31
CA GLY A 38 -7.18 -7.55 0.32
C GLY A 38 -7.32 -8.41 1.59
N LYS A 39 -6.20 -8.97 2.08
CA LYS A 39 -6.16 -9.70 3.37
C LYS A 39 -6.54 -8.78 4.53
N LEU A 40 -5.91 -7.60 4.67
CA LEU A 40 -6.23 -6.65 5.72
C LEU A 40 -7.71 -6.21 5.69
N GLU A 41 -8.24 -5.90 4.51
CA GLU A 41 -9.64 -5.52 4.34
C GLU A 41 -10.58 -6.66 4.79
N ALA A 42 -10.27 -7.91 4.45
CA ALA A 42 -11.05 -9.07 4.88
C ALA A 42 -11.00 -9.27 6.40
N GLU A 43 -9.83 -9.15 7.03
CA GLU A 43 -9.67 -9.28 8.49
C GLU A 43 -10.44 -8.18 9.24
N LEU A 44 -10.44 -6.94 8.75
CA LEU A 44 -11.26 -5.85 9.32
C LEU A 44 -12.76 -6.17 9.23
N ILE A 45 -13.23 -6.71 8.10
CA ILE A 45 -14.63 -7.10 7.94
C ILE A 45 -15.00 -8.21 8.94
N LEU A 46 -14.13 -9.22 9.13
CA LEU A 46 -14.35 -10.28 10.11
C LEU A 46 -14.41 -9.72 11.54
N TYR A 47 -13.48 -8.83 11.88
CA TYR A 47 -13.44 -8.13 13.16
C TYR A 47 -14.73 -7.35 13.42
N PHE A 48 -15.23 -6.59 12.44
CA PHE A 48 -16.48 -5.84 12.57
C PHE A 48 -17.72 -6.75 12.68
N LYS A 49 -17.75 -7.85 11.92
CA LYS A 49 -18.83 -8.85 12.02
C LYS A 49 -18.88 -9.50 13.40
N LYS A 50 -17.73 -9.82 14.00
CA LYS A 50 -17.64 -10.32 15.38
C LYS A 50 -18.26 -9.34 16.39
N HIS A 51 -18.08 -8.04 16.17
CA HIS A 51 -18.68 -6.97 16.98
C HIS A 51 -20.11 -6.60 16.56
N LYS A 52 -20.77 -7.44 15.74
CA LYS A 52 -22.17 -7.30 15.31
C LYS A 52 -22.48 -5.99 14.57
N ILE A 53 -21.48 -5.40 13.90
CA ILE A 53 -21.69 -4.21 13.07
C ILE A 53 -22.51 -4.60 11.84
N LYS A 54 -23.68 -3.98 11.69
CA LYS A 54 -24.61 -4.20 10.56
C LYS A 54 -24.37 -3.14 9.50
N ASP A 55 -23.33 -3.32 8.69
CA ASP A 55 -23.00 -2.47 7.54
C ASP A 55 -22.91 -3.29 6.24
N ASN A 56 -22.95 -2.61 5.09
CA ASN A 56 -22.77 -3.27 3.80
C ASN A 56 -21.29 -3.34 3.41
N PHE A 57 -20.66 -4.50 3.64
CA PHE A 57 -19.25 -4.72 3.36
C PHE A 57 -18.93 -5.13 1.91
N LYS A 58 -19.92 -5.41 1.04
CA LYS A 58 -19.69 -6.02 -0.30
C LYS A 58 -18.78 -5.21 -1.22
N LYS A 59 -18.64 -3.91 -1.00
CA LYS A 59 -17.80 -2.99 -1.80
C LYS A 59 -17.02 -2.01 -0.91
N ALA A 60 -16.80 -2.37 0.36
CA ALA A 60 -16.11 -1.48 1.28
C ALA A 60 -14.60 -1.49 0.94
N THR A 61 -14.08 -0.33 0.54
CA THR A 61 -12.64 -0.11 0.42
C THR A 61 -12.02 0.07 1.82
N LEU A 62 -10.70 -0.08 1.96
CA LEU A 62 -10.00 0.19 3.22
C LEU A 62 -10.38 1.53 3.86
N GLY A 63 -10.47 2.61 3.07
CA GLY A 63 -10.91 3.92 3.58
C GLY A 63 -12.31 3.88 4.19
N LYS A 64 -13.26 3.18 3.55
CA LYS A 64 -14.61 3.00 4.09
C LYS A 64 -14.60 2.13 5.36
N LEU A 65 -13.78 1.09 5.41
CA LEU A 65 -13.64 0.22 6.58
C LEU A 65 -13.06 0.97 7.78
N ILE A 66 -12.06 1.84 7.57
CA ILE A 66 -11.53 2.73 8.62
C ILE A 66 -12.65 3.60 9.18
N SER A 67 -13.42 4.28 8.32
CA SER A 67 -14.53 5.13 8.78
C SER A 67 -15.62 4.36 9.52
N ILE A 68 -15.91 3.10 9.13
CA ILE A 68 -16.85 2.25 9.85
C ILE A 68 -16.30 1.92 11.25
N GLY A 69 -15.02 1.53 11.35
CA GLY A 69 -14.40 1.20 12.63
C GLY A 69 -14.33 2.40 13.58
N GLU A 70 -13.99 3.58 13.08
CA GLU A 70 -14.01 4.84 13.84
C GLU A 70 -15.41 5.17 14.35
N LYS A 71 -16.42 5.17 13.46
CA LYS A 71 -17.81 5.50 13.81
C LYS A 71 -18.37 4.59 14.91
N ASN A 72 -17.92 3.34 14.97
CA ASN A 72 -18.38 2.35 15.94
C ASN A 72 -17.42 2.18 17.13
N ASN A 73 -16.41 3.05 17.29
CA ASN A 73 -15.40 2.99 18.36
C ASN A 73 -14.63 1.65 18.44
N LEU A 74 -14.50 0.94 17.33
CA LEU A 74 -13.74 -0.31 17.24
C LEU A 74 -12.26 -0.09 16.88
N ILE A 75 -11.95 1.10 16.38
CA ILE A 75 -10.61 1.54 16.01
C ILE A 75 -10.33 2.83 16.79
N ASN A 76 -9.30 2.81 17.63
CA ASN A 76 -8.86 4.01 18.35
C ASN A 76 -8.02 4.92 17.45
N GLU A 77 -7.72 6.12 17.93
CA GLU A 77 -6.98 7.14 17.16
C GLU A 77 -5.63 6.63 16.62
N ASN A 78 -4.82 6.00 17.49
CA ASN A 78 -3.51 5.46 17.09
C ASN A 78 -3.66 4.41 15.98
N PHE A 79 -4.62 3.50 16.10
CA PHE A 79 -4.83 2.46 15.10
C PHE A 79 -5.42 3.03 13.80
N SER A 80 -6.26 4.06 13.90
CA SER A 80 -6.74 4.81 12.73
C SER A 80 -5.58 5.47 11.99
N MET A 81 -4.66 6.14 12.69
CA MET A 81 -3.47 6.75 12.08
C MET A 81 -2.64 5.71 11.31
N VAL A 82 -2.40 4.55 11.89
CA VAL A 82 -1.67 3.45 11.22
C VAL A 82 -2.39 3.01 9.94
N LEU A 83 -3.69 2.75 10.01
CA LEU A 83 -4.47 2.33 8.84
C LEU A 83 -4.55 3.42 7.76
N ARG A 84 -4.60 4.69 8.15
CA ARG A 84 -4.57 5.84 7.22
C ARG A 84 -3.21 5.99 6.55
N ASN A 85 -2.11 5.77 7.27
CA ASN A 85 -0.78 5.74 6.67
C ASN A 85 -0.66 4.62 5.63
N ILE A 86 -1.14 3.41 5.97
CA ILE A 86 -1.22 2.29 5.02
C ILE A 86 -2.07 2.65 3.79
N LEU A 87 -3.24 3.27 4.00
CA LEU A 87 -4.12 3.68 2.91
C LEU A 87 -3.42 4.65 1.95
N ILE A 88 -2.71 5.65 2.49
CA ILE A 88 -1.94 6.62 1.69
C ILE A 88 -0.85 5.90 0.90
N GLN A 89 -0.03 5.10 1.58
CA GLN A 89 1.10 4.39 0.96
C GLN A 89 0.65 3.43 -0.15
N ARG A 90 -0.37 2.60 0.12
CA ARG A 90 -0.94 1.68 -0.86
C ARG A 90 -1.48 2.44 -2.07
N ASN A 91 -2.28 3.49 -1.84
CA ASN A 91 -2.86 4.27 -2.94
C ASN A 91 -1.78 4.92 -3.80
N GLU A 92 -0.67 5.34 -3.20
CA GLU A 92 0.45 5.88 -3.96
C GLU A 92 0.99 4.86 -4.94
N LEU A 93 1.26 3.66 -4.44
CA LEU A 93 1.84 2.57 -5.19
C LEU A 93 0.91 2.03 -6.28
N THR A 94 -0.39 1.88 -5.98
CA THR A 94 -1.32 1.18 -6.86
C THR A 94 -2.08 2.10 -7.81
N HIS A 95 -2.20 3.39 -7.49
CA HIS A 95 -3.06 4.30 -8.25
C HIS A 95 -2.34 5.57 -8.73
N ASN A 96 -1.33 6.06 -8.00
CA ASN A 96 -0.75 7.37 -8.27
C ASN A 96 0.62 7.31 -8.94
N ILE A 97 1.28 6.16 -8.95
CA ILE A 97 2.68 6.09 -9.40
C ILE A 97 2.90 6.60 -10.82
N TYR A 98 2.00 6.29 -11.77
CA TYR A 98 2.11 6.82 -13.13
C TYR A 98 1.83 8.33 -13.14
N ALA A 99 0.78 8.77 -12.44
CA ALA A 99 0.40 10.18 -12.33
C ALA A 99 1.52 11.05 -11.74
N LEU A 100 2.29 10.51 -10.78
CA LEU A 100 3.48 11.13 -10.21
C LEU A 100 4.53 11.43 -11.28
N PHE A 101 4.80 10.47 -12.17
CA PHE A 101 5.82 10.58 -13.22
C PHE A 101 5.38 11.35 -14.47
N ILE A 102 4.12 11.77 -14.54
CA ILE A 102 3.60 12.67 -15.58
C ILE A 102 3.16 14.03 -15.00
N ASP A 103 3.61 14.35 -13.78
CA ASP A 103 3.37 15.62 -13.10
C ASP A 103 1.88 16.00 -12.97
N LEU A 104 0.99 15.00 -12.91
CA LEU A 104 -0.40 15.21 -12.49
C LEU A 104 -0.54 15.25 -10.96
N LYS A 105 0.56 14.99 -10.25
CA LYS A 105 0.64 14.97 -8.79
C LYS A 105 2.01 15.48 -8.32
N ASP A 106 1.98 16.44 -7.40
CA ASP A 106 3.19 17.04 -6.83
C ASP A 106 3.50 16.53 -5.41
N ASP A 107 2.49 16.40 -4.54
CA ASP A 107 2.69 15.91 -3.18
C ASP A 107 2.79 14.38 -3.14
N SER A 108 3.98 13.84 -2.88
CA SER A 108 4.21 12.40 -2.87
C SER A 108 5.16 11.99 -1.74
N ILE A 109 4.94 10.78 -1.22
CA ILE A 109 5.87 10.12 -0.29
C ILE A 109 7.04 9.45 -1.03
N LEU A 110 6.94 9.35 -2.35
CA LEU A 110 7.96 8.81 -3.25
C LEU A 110 8.67 9.95 -3.97
N GLU A 111 10.00 9.90 -3.99
CA GLU A 111 10.84 10.88 -4.67
C GLU A 111 10.66 10.80 -6.19
N LYS A 112 10.34 11.92 -6.85
CA LYS A 112 10.19 11.97 -8.33
C LYS A 112 11.35 12.69 -9.04
N ASP A 113 12.14 13.45 -8.29
CA ASP A 113 13.18 14.32 -8.81
C ASP A 113 14.58 13.75 -8.59
N ASN A 114 15.53 14.15 -9.44
CA ASN A 114 16.94 13.76 -9.37
C ASN A 114 17.21 12.25 -9.33
N LEU A 115 16.30 11.44 -9.89
CA LEU A 115 16.38 9.99 -9.86
C LEU A 115 17.51 9.44 -10.73
N LEU A 116 18.14 8.38 -10.25
CA LEU A 116 19.03 7.50 -10.99
C LEU A 116 18.27 6.26 -11.44
N ASP A 117 18.70 5.64 -12.54
CA ASP A 117 18.12 4.36 -13.01
C ASP A 117 18.15 3.26 -11.93
N SER A 118 19.14 3.28 -11.04
CA SER A 118 19.27 2.38 -9.90
C SER A 118 18.25 2.59 -8.78
N ASP A 119 17.58 3.75 -8.72
CA ASP A 119 16.62 4.06 -7.66
C ASP A 119 15.34 3.21 -7.76
N VAL A 120 15.20 2.42 -8.83
CA VAL A 120 14.26 1.29 -8.88
C VAL A 120 14.43 0.38 -7.66
N HIS A 121 15.64 0.21 -7.14
CA HIS A 121 15.89 -0.56 -5.92
C HIS A 121 15.22 0.05 -4.68
N THR A 122 15.34 1.36 -4.50
CA THR A 122 14.69 2.10 -3.40
C THR A 122 13.17 1.96 -3.48
N TYR A 123 12.61 2.05 -4.68
CA TYR A 123 11.17 1.83 -4.89
C TYR A 123 10.74 0.40 -4.54
N ILE A 124 11.55 -0.61 -4.89
CA ILE A 124 11.30 -2.01 -4.51
C ILE A 124 11.34 -2.19 -2.98
N GLU A 125 12.33 -1.62 -2.30
CA GLU A 125 12.45 -1.67 -0.84
C GLU A 125 11.27 -1.01 -0.15
N PHE A 126 10.82 0.14 -0.66
CA PHE A 126 9.65 0.83 -0.15
C PHE A 126 8.38 -0.03 -0.29
N ILE A 127 8.14 -0.64 -1.46
CA ILE A 127 6.99 -1.54 -1.65
C ILE A 127 7.05 -2.74 -0.71
N TRP A 128 8.24 -3.32 -0.53
CA TRP A 128 8.45 -4.42 0.39
C TRP A 128 8.10 -4.01 1.82
N GLN A 129 8.52 -2.84 2.27
CA GLN A 129 8.19 -2.33 3.60
C GLN A 129 6.68 -2.09 3.77
N VAL A 130 6.02 -1.50 2.77
CA VAL A 130 4.56 -1.31 2.78
C VAL A 130 3.83 -2.65 2.88
N ARG A 131 4.29 -3.66 2.13
CA ARG A 131 3.74 -5.02 2.19
C ARG A 131 3.85 -5.61 3.60
N GLU A 132 5.01 -5.54 4.23
CA GLU A 132 5.22 -6.06 5.59
C GLU A 132 4.31 -5.33 6.58
N ASN A 133 4.27 -3.99 6.55
CA ASN A 133 3.40 -3.20 7.41
C ASN A 133 1.92 -3.58 7.28
N ILE A 134 1.44 -3.81 6.05
CA ILE A 134 0.06 -4.26 5.81
C ILE A 134 -0.19 -5.63 6.43
N ASN A 135 0.75 -6.56 6.24
CA ASN A 135 0.64 -7.90 6.79
C ASN A 135 0.63 -7.87 8.32
N ASP A 136 1.55 -7.16 8.95
CA ASP A 136 1.63 -7.05 10.42
C ASP A 136 0.34 -6.49 10.99
N VAL A 137 -0.22 -5.45 10.37
CA VAL A 137 -1.50 -4.88 10.79
C VAL A 137 -2.65 -5.87 10.58
N ALA A 138 -2.65 -6.63 9.49
CA ALA A 138 -3.65 -7.68 9.28
C ALA A 138 -3.58 -8.78 10.36
N GLU A 139 -2.37 -9.18 10.77
CA GLU A 139 -2.17 -10.14 11.85
C GLU A 139 -2.72 -9.60 13.18
N ILE A 140 -2.42 -8.34 13.53
CA ILE A 140 -2.95 -7.68 14.73
C ILE A 140 -4.49 -7.66 14.75
N VAL A 141 -5.13 -7.38 13.61
CA VAL A 141 -6.60 -7.40 13.48
C VAL A 141 -7.13 -8.82 13.65
N ARG A 142 -6.46 -9.80 13.04
CA ARG A 142 -6.84 -11.22 13.14
C ARG A 142 -6.76 -11.70 14.58
N GLU A 143 -5.71 -11.36 15.32
CA GLU A 143 -5.57 -11.71 16.74
C GLU A 143 -6.73 -11.15 17.56
N LYS A 144 -7.11 -9.89 17.36
CA LYS A 144 -8.30 -9.29 18.01
C LYS A 144 -9.61 -9.99 17.62
N THR A 145 -9.64 -10.65 16.47
CA THR A 145 -10.79 -11.41 15.99
C THR A 145 -10.85 -12.81 16.60
N VAL A 146 -9.72 -13.48 16.81
CA VAL A 146 -9.68 -14.87 17.32
C VAL A 146 -9.81 -14.95 18.84
N THR A 147 -9.34 -13.96 19.60
CA THR A 147 -9.39 -14.02 21.08
C THR A 147 -10.83 -14.00 21.60
N ILE A 148 -11.20 -15.05 22.35
CA ILE A 148 -12.54 -15.35 22.92
C ILE A 148 -12.87 -14.39 24.06
#